data_AF-A0A914CS39-F1
#
_entry.id   AF-A0A914CS39-F1
#
_cell.length_a   1.000
_cell.length_b   1.000
_cell.length_c   1.000
_cell.angle_alpha   90.00
_cell.angle_beta   90.00
_cell.angle_gamma   90.00
#
_symmetry.space_group_name_H-M   'P 1'
#
loop_
_entity.id
_entity.type
_entity.pdbx_description
1 polymer ?
#
loop_
_entity_poly.entity_id
_entity_poly.type
_entity_poly.pdbx_seq_one_letter_code
_entity_poly.pdbx_strand_id
1 'polypeptide(L)'
;MTAFLCKQLCGNRVNIRRSEEERNARREWYRTLPIDQKQRIRERSIAWYHGLSEEERQRVNDRSQIYFKNLPKEKKLEYSERRKQKYREKNKAKIEERKKKLRRRLEMLPKTLRMRHKEDKQLEKLFIRQDHILHRPEIEQLLRLYHFIGRVKPKQKKEKCPQLTKTERELHKRLKSIRKQNQKRLDKLNQAKEVISQISKILYSDNEILVSTLKIFSIYIENSNCHEELLCVVAASFYLACRQEGVLCPLIDISSAIQVEMKRINRTVRLIQQKHSIPFGPISVRKLVAKYCKEMKLPQDVEELAKELTNKLLCFVYSREWNPQMITAIAIFMATITYDIYVDASEISTVTKIPALSIEEKYRELSPYLNELLMDAIKQEPIEL
;
A
#
# COMPACT_ATOMS: atom_id res chain seq x y z
N MET A 1 14.10 -19.70 35.11
CA MET A 1 13.01 -19.45 36.07
C MET A 1 12.32 -20.69 36.70
N THR A 2 12.70 -21.94 36.39
CA THR A 2 12.50 -23.10 37.32
C THR A 2 13.71 -24.02 37.30
N ALA A 3 14.89 -23.48 37.62
CA ALA A 3 15.97 -24.33 38.08
C ALA A 3 15.96 -24.31 39.62
N PHE A 4 15.86 -23.12 40.21
CA PHE A 4 15.95 -22.95 41.67
C PHE A 4 14.76 -23.53 42.47
N LEU A 5 13.51 -23.30 42.05
CA LEU A 5 12.33 -23.84 42.75
C LEU A 5 12.03 -25.32 42.44
N CYS A 6 12.58 -25.89 41.35
CA CYS A 6 12.46 -27.35 41.10
C CYS A 6 13.58 -28.15 41.76
N LYS A 7 14.75 -27.55 42.03
CA LYS A 7 15.88 -28.24 42.69
C LYS A 7 15.58 -28.58 44.16
N GLN A 8 14.68 -27.82 44.81
CA GLN A 8 14.25 -28.11 46.17
C GLN A 8 13.08 -29.10 46.27
N LEU A 9 12.33 -29.33 45.18
CA LEU A 9 11.15 -30.22 45.19
C LEU A 9 11.42 -31.58 44.55
N CYS A 10 12.40 -31.70 43.67
CA CYS A 10 12.78 -32.98 43.06
C CYS A 10 14.27 -33.19 43.24
N GLY A 11 14.62 -33.95 44.29
CA GLY A 11 15.96 -34.49 44.46
C GLY A 11 16.35 -35.25 43.20
N ASN A 12 17.48 -34.84 42.61
CA ASN A 12 18.21 -35.48 41.53
C ASN A 12 17.51 -35.75 40.18
N ARG A 13 18.14 -35.13 39.15
CA ARG A 13 18.15 -35.46 37.72
C ARG A 13 16.90 -35.20 36.88
N VAL A 14 17.20 -35.09 35.59
CA VAL A 14 16.37 -35.15 34.38
C VAL A 14 15.95 -33.81 33.75
N ASN A 15 16.65 -33.56 32.65
CA ASN A 15 16.41 -32.59 31.60
C ASN A 15 15.24 -33.10 30.73
N ILE A 16 13.98 -32.79 31.08
CA ILE A 16 12.81 -33.17 30.26
C ILE A 16 12.40 -31.97 29.40
N ARG A 17 12.40 -32.13 28.08
CA ARG A 17 11.70 -31.22 27.15
C ARG A 17 10.20 -31.29 27.48
N ARG A 18 9.72 -30.32 28.26
CA ARG A 18 8.30 -30.22 28.65
C ARG A 18 7.39 -29.97 27.44
N SER A 19 6.26 -30.66 27.40
CA SER A 19 5.22 -30.56 26.36
C SER A 19 4.60 -29.15 26.32
N GLU A 20 3.97 -28.79 25.20
CA GLU A 20 3.34 -27.47 25.02
C GLU A 20 2.16 -27.27 26.01
N GLU A 21 1.49 -28.36 26.39
CA GLU A 21 0.37 -28.39 27.35
C GLU A 21 0.82 -27.98 28.76
N GLU A 22 1.93 -28.52 29.26
CA GLU A 22 2.48 -28.12 30.56
C GLU A 22 2.88 -26.64 30.60
N ARG A 23 3.33 -26.09 29.46
CA ARG A 23 3.65 -24.66 29.36
C ARG A 23 2.40 -23.80 29.37
N ASN A 24 1.31 -24.26 28.76
CA ASN A 24 0.05 -23.54 28.71
C ASN A 24 -0.69 -23.59 30.07
N ALA A 25 -0.79 -24.75 30.71
CA ALA A 25 -1.36 -24.89 32.05
C ALA A 25 -0.65 -23.95 33.06
N ARG A 26 0.66 -23.81 32.92
CA ARG A 26 1.46 -22.92 33.77
C ARG A 26 1.23 -21.43 33.48
N ARG A 27 0.97 -21.07 32.23
CA ARG A 27 0.58 -19.68 31.87
C ARG A 27 -0.79 -19.34 32.43
N GLU A 28 -1.71 -20.29 32.41
CA GLU A 28 -3.05 -20.14 32.99
C GLU A 28 -2.98 -20.02 34.51
N TRP A 29 -2.23 -20.89 35.18
CA TRP A 29 -1.98 -20.76 36.62
C TRP A 29 -1.33 -19.40 36.98
N TYR A 30 -0.35 -18.93 36.20
CA TYR A 30 0.23 -17.60 36.46
C TYR A 30 -0.79 -16.47 36.24
N ARG A 31 -1.78 -16.63 35.34
CA ARG A 31 -2.84 -15.63 35.13
C ARG A 31 -3.80 -15.55 36.31
N THR A 32 -4.08 -16.66 36.99
CA THR A 32 -5.01 -16.68 38.14
C THR A 32 -4.42 -16.08 39.43
N LEU A 33 -3.11 -15.83 39.50
CA LEU A 33 -2.49 -15.26 40.69
C LEU A 33 -2.85 -13.78 40.96
N PRO A 34 -2.96 -13.34 42.22
CA PRO A 34 -3.07 -11.93 42.61
C PRO A 34 -1.87 -11.07 42.14
N ILE A 35 -2.10 -9.77 41.97
CA ILE A 35 -1.09 -8.81 41.45
C ILE A 35 0.18 -8.80 42.32
N ASP A 36 0.02 -8.83 43.64
CA ASP A 36 1.15 -8.79 44.59
C ASP A 36 2.03 -10.04 44.50
N GLN A 37 1.43 -11.21 44.31
CA GLN A 37 2.17 -12.46 44.13
C GLN A 37 2.90 -12.49 42.79
N LYS A 38 2.27 -12.00 41.72
CA LYS A 38 2.92 -11.84 40.40
C LYS A 38 4.12 -10.90 40.49
N GLN A 39 4.02 -9.84 41.29
CA GLN A 39 5.09 -8.87 41.50
C GLN A 39 6.27 -9.46 42.27
N ARG A 40 6.02 -10.19 43.37
CA ARG A 40 7.07 -10.91 44.12
C ARG A 40 7.79 -11.95 43.25
N ILE A 41 7.05 -12.68 42.42
CA ILE A 41 7.65 -13.64 41.47
C ILE A 41 8.54 -12.90 40.46
N ARG A 42 8.11 -11.73 39.98
CA ARG A 42 8.88 -10.92 39.04
C ARG A 42 10.15 -10.36 39.68
N GLU A 43 10.09 -9.86 40.90
CA GLU A 43 11.25 -9.35 41.64
C GLU A 43 12.29 -10.46 41.89
N ARG A 44 11.85 -11.63 42.35
CA ARG A 44 12.73 -12.80 42.50
C ARG A 44 13.35 -13.25 41.17
N SER A 45 12.61 -13.13 40.06
CA SER A 45 13.14 -13.47 38.74
C SER A 45 14.22 -12.52 38.24
N ILE A 46 14.07 -11.22 38.56
CA ILE A 46 15.02 -10.18 38.24
C ILE A 46 16.28 -10.37 39.08
N ALA A 47 16.12 -10.59 40.39
CA ALA A 47 17.23 -10.89 41.30
C ALA A 47 18.02 -12.14 40.86
N TRP A 48 17.32 -13.21 40.48
CA TRP A 48 17.95 -14.41 39.93
C TRP A 48 18.72 -14.13 38.64
N TYR A 49 18.14 -13.40 37.68
CA TYR A 49 18.81 -13.08 36.41
C TYR A 49 20.07 -12.22 36.62
N HIS A 50 20.03 -11.27 37.55
CA HIS A 50 21.20 -10.46 37.92
C HIS A 50 22.23 -11.22 38.77
N GLY A 51 21.86 -12.33 39.40
CA GLY A 51 22.77 -13.22 40.12
C GLY A 51 23.50 -14.25 39.22
N LEU A 52 23.12 -14.36 37.94
CA LEU A 52 23.80 -15.24 36.97
C LEU A 52 25.13 -14.65 36.52
N SER A 53 26.08 -15.52 36.15
CA SER A 53 27.30 -15.10 35.47
C SER A 53 26.98 -14.53 34.08
N GLU A 54 27.90 -13.76 33.50
CA GLU A 54 27.68 -13.08 32.22
C GLU A 54 27.45 -14.08 31.07
N GLU A 55 28.16 -15.21 31.07
CA GLU A 55 27.97 -16.31 30.11
C GLU A 55 26.59 -16.96 30.24
N GLU A 56 26.10 -17.14 31.47
CA GLU A 56 24.78 -17.71 31.72
C GLU A 56 23.65 -16.76 31.30
N ARG A 57 23.82 -15.45 31.50
CA ARG A 57 22.87 -14.43 31.01
C ARG A 57 22.82 -14.43 29.49
N GLN A 58 23.97 -14.54 28.83
CA GLN A 58 24.04 -14.59 27.37
C GLN A 58 23.28 -15.81 26.83
N ARG A 59 23.48 -17.00 27.41
CA ARG A 59 22.72 -18.21 27.05
C ARG A 59 21.20 -18.07 27.24
N VAL A 60 20.76 -17.36 28.28
CA VAL A 60 19.34 -17.07 28.51
C VAL A 60 18.79 -16.09 27.46
N ASN A 61 19.56 -15.07 27.11
CA ASN A 61 19.20 -14.10 26.09
C ASN A 61 19.10 -14.75 24.71
N ASP A 62 20.07 -15.59 24.33
CA ASP A 62 20.09 -16.28 23.05
C ASP A 62 18.90 -17.22 22.89
N ARG A 63 18.55 -17.97 23.95
CA ARG A 63 17.34 -18.82 23.96
C ARG A 63 16.06 -17.99 23.82
N SER A 64 16.00 -16.81 24.44
CA SER A 64 14.85 -15.90 24.29
C SER A 64 14.73 -15.35 22.86
N GLN A 65 15.86 -15.02 22.23
CA GLN A 65 15.89 -14.54 20.85
C GLN A 65 15.50 -15.62 19.85
N ILE A 66 15.95 -16.86 20.06
CA ILE A 66 15.54 -18.03 19.25
C ILE A 66 14.03 -18.26 19.38
N TYR A 67 13.49 -18.17 20.59
CA TYR A 67 12.04 -18.26 20.83
C TYR A 67 11.27 -17.16 20.09
N PHE A 68 11.70 -15.90 20.21
CA PHE A 68 11.06 -14.79 19.49
C PHE A 68 11.22 -14.89 17.97
N LYS A 69 12.34 -15.40 17.45
CA LYS A 69 12.53 -15.64 16.01
C LYS A 69 11.54 -16.68 15.48
N ASN A 70 11.28 -17.73 16.25
CA ASN A 70 10.40 -18.84 15.86
C ASN A 70 8.90 -18.58 16.10
N LEU A 71 8.52 -17.42 16.67
CA LEU A 71 7.11 -17.07 16.84
C LEU A 71 6.42 -16.79 15.48
N PRO A 72 5.15 -17.23 15.31
CA PRO A 72 4.31 -16.83 14.17
C PRO A 72 4.21 -15.31 14.04
N LYS A 73 4.09 -14.80 12.80
CA LYS A 73 4.05 -13.35 12.50
C LYS A 73 2.94 -12.62 13.26
N GLU A 74 1.78 -13.25 13.40
CA GLU A 74 0.62 -12.71 14.12
C GLU A 74 0.93 -12.44 15.60
N LYS A 75 1.54 -13.40 16.29
CA LYS A 75 1.91 -13.26 17.70
C LYS A 75 3.03 -12.23 17.92
N LYS A 76 3.92 -12.04 16.94
CA LYS A 76 4.95 -10.96 16.96
C LYS A 76 4.30 -9.58 16.88
N LEU A 77 3.30 -9.43 16.01
CA LEU A 77 2.55 -8.19 15.85
C LEU A 77 1.78 -7.86 17.14
N GLU A 78 1.05 -8.84 17.69
CA GLU A 78 0.32 -8.71 18.96
C GLU A 78 1.25 -8.27 20.11
N TYR A 79 2.45 -8.86 20.20
CA TYR A 79 3.44 -8.51 21.21
C TYR A 79 3.97 -7.06 21.04
N SER A 80 4.21 -6.65 19.80
CA SER A 80 4.64 -5.28 19.45
C SER A 80 3.57 -4.24 19.81
N GLU A 81 2.31 -4.53 19.48
CA GLU A 81 1.18 -3.65 19.77
C GLU A 81 0.93 -3.51 21.27
N ARG A 82 0.93 -4.62 22.02
CA ARG A 82 0.83 -4.58 23.49
C ARG A 82 1.95 -3.75 24.13
N ARG A 83 3.18 -3.84 23.62
CA ARG A 83 4.31 -3.03 24.11
C ARG A 83 4.11 -1.54 23.82
N LYS A 84 3.64 -1.19 22.63
CA LYS A 84 3.29 0.19 22.26
C LYS A 84 2.15 0.73 23.11
N GLN A 85 1.12 -0.07 23.34
CA GLN A 85 -0.03 0.30 24.16
C GLN A 85 0.36 0.55 25.62
N LYS A 86 1.15 -0.33 26.23
CA LYS A 86 1.65 -0.16 27.60
C LYS A 86 2.54 1.08 27.76
N TYR A 87 3.32 1.41 26.73
CA TYR A 87 4.10 2.67 26.70
C TYR A 87 3.20 3.90 26.60
N ARG A 88 2.15 3.86 25.76
CA ARG A 88 1.15 4.93 25.62
C ARG A 88 0.39 5.15 26.92
N GLU A 89 -0.05 4.08 27.58
CA GLU A 89 -0.75 4.12 28.87
C GLU A 89 0.14 4.71 29.97
N LYS A 90 1.38 4.23 30.10
CA LYS A 90 2.34 4.73 31.10
C LYS A 90 2.70 6.21 30.89
N ASN A 91 2.62 6.71 29.66
CA ASN A 91 2.95 8.10 29.32
C ASN A 91 1.72 8.98 29.03
N LYS A 92 0.50 8.46 29.15
CA LYS A 92 -0.75 9.14 28.74
C LYS A 92 -0.91 10.47 29.47
N ALA A 93 -0.68 10.49 30.78
CA ALA A 93 -0.74 11.69 31.61
C ALA A 93 0.31 12.74 31.19
N LYS A 94 1.57 12.32 30.97
CA LYS A 94 2.65 13.21 30.50
C LYS A 94 2.37 13.78 29.10
N ILE A 95 1.72 13.01 28.23
CA ILE A 95 1.33 13.45 26.88
C ILE A 95 0.18 14.46 26.96
N GLU A 96 -0.85 14.18 27.76
CA GLU A 96 -1.99 15.09 27.96
C GLU A 96 -1.58 16.39 28.65
N GLU A 97 -0.72 16.33 29.67
CA GLU A 97 -0.18 17.51 30.32
C GLU A 97 0.61 18.40 29.33
N ARG A 98 1.41 17.77 28.45
CA ARG A 98 2.13 18.48 27.38
C ARG A 98 1.18 19.12 26.37
N LYS A 99 0.11 18.44 25.96
CA LYS A 99 -0.92 19.00 25.07
C LYS A 99 -1.63 20.18 25.72
N LYS A 100 -1.97 20.07 27.00
CA LYS A 100 -2.65 21.13 27.77
C LYS A 100 -1.75 22.36 27.93
N LYS A 101 -0.45 22.16 28.17
CA LYS A 101 0.56 23.23 28.24
C LYS A 101 0.76 23.92 26.89
N LEU A 102 0.70 23.18 25.79
CA LEU A 102 0.74 23.72 24.43
C LEU A 102 -0.51 24.54 24.09
N ARG A 103 -1.71 24.03 24.41
CA ARG A 103 -2.98 24.75 24.19
C ARG A 103 -3.03 26.09 24.93
N ARG A 104 -2.64 26.09 26.21
CA ARG A 104 -2.55 27.32 27.02
C ARG A 104 -1.55 28.32 26.42
N ARG A 105 -0.41 27.86 25.90
CA ARG A 105 0.57 28.74 25.25
C ARG A 105 0.08 29.29 23.91
N LEU A 106 -0.74 28.55 23.17
CA LEU A 106 -1.38 28.99 21.93
C LEU A 106 -2.49 30.02 22.19
N GLU A 107 -3.23 29.89 23.29
CA GLU A 107 -4.30 30.82 23.68
C GLU A 107 -3.77 32.19 24.15
N MET A 108 -2.57 32.22 24.73
CA MET A 108 -1.86 33.42 25.19
C MET A 108 -1.26 34.26 24.05
N LEU A 109 -1.36 33.82 22.79
CA LEU A 109 -0.91 34.60 21.64
C LEU A 109 -1.95 35.66 21.26
N PRO A 110 -1.53 36.89 20.87
CA PRO A 110 -2.44 37.94 20.42
C PRO A 110 -3.35 37.45 19.27
N LYS A 111 -4.60 37.92 19.21
CA LYS A 111 -5.60 37.49 18.19
C LYS A 111 -5.09 37.61 16.74
N THR A 112 -4.15 38.51 16.46
CA THR A 112 -3.51 38.68 15.15
C THR A 112 -2.58 37.53 14.74
N LEU A 113 -2.06 36.76 15.71
CA LEU A 113 -1.18 35.59 15.55
C LEU A 113 -1.89 34.24 15.78
N ARG A 114 -3.19 34.24 16.04
CA ARG A 114 -3.98 33.01 15.91
C ARG A 114 -3.98 32.66 14.43
N MET A 115 -3.17 31.67 14.07
CA MET A 115 -2.97 31.10 12.73
C MET A 115 -4.27 31.18 11.91
N ARG A 116 -4.38 32.15 11.01
CA ARG A 116 -5.64 32.45 10.31
C ARG A 116 -5.88 31.56 9.09
N HIS A 117 -4.87 30.84 8.60
CA HIS A 117 -5.00 30.06 7.35
C HIS A 117 -5.21 28.56 7.58
N LYS A 118 -6.13 27.98 6.80
CA LYS A 118 -6.42 26.54 6.73
C LYS A 118 -5.17 25.70 6.38
N GLU A 119 -4.23 26.28 5.63
CA GLU A 119 -2.99 25.65 5.17
C GLU A 119 -2.00 25.39 6.31
N ASP A 120 -1.91 26.31 7.29
CA ASP A 120 -1.06 26.16 8.47
C ASP A 120 -1.55 25.02 9.39
N LYS A 121 -2.88 24.84 9.48
CA LYS A 121 -3.50 23.69 10.18
C LYS A 121 -3.29 22.36 9.44
N GLN A 122 -3.15 22.37 8.12
CA GLN A 122 -2.82 21.17 7.33
C GLN A 122 -1.36 20.79 7.48
N LEU A 123 -0.45 21.78 7.49
CA LEU A 123 0.96 21.57 7.79
C LEU A 123 1.13 20.97 9.18
N GLU A 124 0.45 21.50 10.20
CA GLU A 124 0.49 20.96 11.56
C GLU A 124 -0.02 19.50 11.62
N LYS A 125 -1.09 19.16 10.88
CA LYS A 125 -1.60 17.78 10.76
C LYS A 125 -0.66 16.83 10.01
N LEU A 126 0.06 17.32 9.00
CA LEU A 126 1.06 16.55 8.25
C LEU A 126 2.32 16.31 9.10
N PHE A 127 2.76 17.32 9.85
CA PHE A 127 3.88 17.21 10.82
C PHE A 127 3.58 16.26 11.98
N ILE A 128 2.32 16.17 12.44
CA ILE A 128 1.91 15.23 13.51
C ILE A 128 1.77 13.78 12.99
N ARG A 129 1.56 13.58 11.69
CA ARG A 129 1.42 12.22 11.09
C ARG A 129 2.75 11.58 10.70
N GLN A 130 3.77 12.36 10.33
CA GLN A 130 5.09 11.86 9.96
C GLN A 130 6.02 11.85 11.20
N ASP A 131 5.82 10.87 12.09
CA ASP A 131 6.50 10.74 13.38
C ASP A 131 7.97 10.25 13.31
N HIS A 132 8.60 10.32 12.13
CA HIS A 132 10.02 9.98 11.98
C HIS A 132 10.68 11.02 11.08
N ILE A 133 11.51 11.91 11.65
CA ILE A 133 12.82 12.38 11.12
C ILE A 133 13.37 13.65 11.81
N LEU A 134 12.64 14.38 12.69
CA LEU A 134 13.23 15.54 13.39
C LEU A 134 13.01 15.48 14.92
N HIS A 135 14.07 15.74 15.68
CA HIS A 135 14.04 15.75 17.14
C HIS A 135 13.20 16.96 17.62
N ARG A 136 12.23 16.72 18.51
CA ARG A 136 11.34 17.73 19.14
C ARG A 136 12.01 19.07 19.57
N PRO A 137 13.25 19.10 20.13
CA PRO A 137 13.91 20.37 20.46
C PRO A 137 14.27 21.23 19.23
N GLU A 138 14.62 20.62 18.10
CA GLU A 138 15.03 21.32 16.87
C GLU A 138 13.84 22.04 16.22
N ILE A 139 12.66 21.42 16.28
CA ILE A 139 11.40 22.01 15.80
C ILE A 139 11.00 23.21 16.66
N GLU A 140 11.10 23.10 17.99
CA GLU A 140 10.81 24.21 18.89
C GLU A 140 11.77 25.39 18.70
N GLN A 141 13.05 25.13 18.42
CA GLN A 141 14.04 26.17 18.15
C GLN A 141 13.79 26.88 16.82
N LEU A 142 13.42 26.13 15.76
CA LEU A 142 13.07 26.72 14.46
C LEU A 142 11.81 27.58 14.51
N LEU A 143 10.79 27.15 15.27
CA LEU A 143 9.57 27.93 15.46
C LEU A 143 9.83 29.23 16.24
N ARG A 144 10.74 29.21 17.24
CA ARG A 144 11.20 30.42 17.94
C ARG A 144 11.96 31.38 17.03
N LEU A 145 12.81 30.85 16.15
CA LEU A 145 13.54 31.64 15.14
C LEU A 145 12.59 32.27 14.12
N TYR A 146 11.59 31.52 13.62
CA TYR A 146 10.58 32.06 12.71
C TYR A 146 9.73 33.15 13.35
N HIS A 147 9.34 32.95 14.62
CA HIS A 147 8.62 33.95 15.42
C HIS A 147 9.43 35.24 15.62
N PHE A 148 10.75 35.12 15.75
CA PHE A 148 11.67 36.26 15.88
C PHE A 148 11.85 37.01 14.55
N ILE A 149 11.99 36.29 13.42
CA ILE A 149 12.18 36.87 12.08
C ILE A 149 10.97 37.73 11.65
N GLY A 150 9.76 37.34 12.05
CA GLY A 150 8.51 38.04 11.69
C GLY A 150 8.21 39.33 12.46
N ARG A 151 8.89 39.63 13.59
CA ARG A 151 8.51 40.73 14.50
C ARG A 151 9.45 41.92 14.58
N VAL A 152 10.65 41.89 13.98
CA VAL A 152 11.70 42.88 14.28
C VAL A 152 12.03 43.76 13.06
N LYS A 153 12.12 45.08 13.24
CA LYS A 153 12.59 46.03 12.21
C LYS A 153 14.01 45.65 11.74
N PRO A 154 14.35 45.75 10.44
CA PRO A 154 15.56 45.17 9.86
C PRO A 154 16.89 45.56 10.52
N LYS A 155 17.00 46.75 11.15
CA LYS A 155 18.19 47.19 11.89
C LYS A 155 18.36 46.48 13.25
N GLN A 156 17.27 46.27 14.00
CA GLN A 156 17.27 45.54 15.27
C GLN A 156 17.44 44.01 15.09
N LYS A 157 17.32 43.50 13.85
CA LYS A 157 17.61 42.10 13.51
C LYS A 157 19.09 41.73 13.67
N LYS A 158 20.03 42.69 13.59
CA LYS A 158 21.47 42.40 13.67
C LYS A 158 22.01 42.37 15.11
N GLU A 159 21.50 43.24 15.99
CA GLU A 159 22.05 43.45 17.34
C GLU A 159 21.53 42.46 18.40
N LYS A 160 20.27 41.99 18.28
CA LYS A 160 19.63 41.11 19.29
C LYS A 160 19.34 39.70 18.81
N CYS A 161 19.79 39.31 17.62
CA CYS A 161 19.77 37.89 17.25
C CYS A 161 20.83 37.17 18.09
N PRO A 162 20.48 36.17 18.94
CA PRO A 162 21.50 35.27 19.45
C PRO A 162 22.26 34.72 18.24
N GLN A 163 23.59 34.87 18.25
CA GLN A 163 24.40 34.40 17.12
C GLN A 163 24.17 32.91 16.97
N LEU A 164 23.48 32.51 15.88
CA LEU A 164 23.25 31.10 15.55
C LEU A 164 24.60 30.38 15.65
N THR A 165 24.64 29.36 16.50
CA THR A 165 25.78 28.46 16.65
C THR A 165 26.09 27.82 15.30
N LYS A 166 27.33 27.36 15.08
CA LYS A 166 27.74 26.73 13.80
C LYS A 166 26.79 25.58 13.41
N THR A 167 26.40 24.77 14.39
CA THR A 167 25.45 23.65 14.24
C THR A 167 24.05 24.12 13.83
N GLU A 168 23.53 25.20 14.41
CA GLU A 168 22.22 25.75 14.02
C GLU A 168 22.24 26.33 12.60
N ARG A 169 23.35 26.94 12.17
CA ARG A 169 23.50 27.41 10.77
C ARG A 169 23.51 26.25 9.78
N GLU A 170 24.19 25.16 10.13
CA GLU A 170 24.22 23.93 9.33
C GLU A 170 22.84 23.28 9.26
N LEU A 171 22.13 23.16 10.39
CA LEU A 171 20.76 22.67 10.44
C LEU A 171 19.83 23.55 9.60
N HIS A 172 19.94 24.87 9.68
CA HIS A 172 19.13 25.78 8.88
C HIS A 172 19.39 25.62 7.38
N LYS A 173 20.66 25.48 6.97
CA LYS A 173 21.02 25.17 5.57
C LYS A 173 20.42 23.85 5.12
N ARG A 174 20.49 22.80 5.96
CA ARG A 174 19.91 21.47 5.69
C ARG A 174 18.38 21.51 5.58
N LEU A 175 17.70 22.27 6.43
CA LEU A 175 16.24 22.42 6.36
C LEU A 175 15.81 23.23 5.16
N LYS A 176 16.58 24.26 4.79
CA LYS A 176 16.33 25.04 3.57
C LYS A 176 16.48 24.16 2.32
N SER A 177 17.48 23.28 2.27
CA SER A 177 17.65 22.36 1.15
C SER A 177 16.51 21.33 1.09
N ILE A 178 16.11 20.74 2.22
CA ILE A 178 14.96 19.82 2.30
C ILE A 178 13.67 20.50 1.86
N ARG A 179 13.39 21.73 2.32
CA ARG A 179 12.21 22.51 1.90
C ARG A 179 12.20 22.72 0.38
N LYS A 180 13.33 23.12 -0.19
CA LYS A 180 13.45 23.32 -1.65
C LYS A 180 13.21 22.01 -2.40
N GLN A 181 13.69 20.88 -1.88
CA GLN A 181 13.45 19.56 -2.48
C GLN A 181 11.99 19.13 -2.37
N ASN A 182 11.35 19.34 -1.22
CA ASN A 182 9.95 19.00 -1.01
C ASN A 182 9.03 19.88 -1.86
N GLN A 183 9.34 21.17 -2.03
CA GLN A 183 8.59 22.04 -2.92
C GLN A 183 8.65 21.52 -4.37
N LYS A 184 9.85 21.21 -4.88
CA LYS A 184 10.00 20.62 -6.22
C LYS A 184 9.22 19.32 -6.39
N ARG A 185 9.16 18.47 -5.35
CA ARG A 185 8.36 17.23 -5.36
C ARG A 185 6.87 17.53 -5.43
N LEU A 186 6.41 18.52 -4.67
CA LEU A 186 5.01 18.96 -4.68
C LEU A 186 4.62 19.55 -6.03
N ASP A 187 5.48 20.37 -6.63
CA ASP A 187 5.25 20.96 -7.95
C ASP A 187 5.12 19.87 -9.03
N LYS A 188 6.02 18.87 -9.03
CA LYS A 188 5.93 17.70 -9.92
C LYS A 188 4.65 16.89 -9.70
N LEU A 189 4.22 16.75 -8.46
CA LEU A 189 2.98 16.03 -8.13
C LEU A 189 1.74 16.77 -8.60
N ASN A 190 1.73 18.10 -8.54
CA ASN A 190 0.64 18.91 -9.09
C ASN A 190 0.60 18.82 -10.62
N GLN A 191 1.75 18.94 -11.29
CA GLN A 191 1.84 18.73 -12.74
C GLN A 191 1.37 17.32 -13.14
N ALA A 192 1.75 16.29 -12.39
CA ALA A 192 1.29 14.93 -12.64
C ALA A 192 -0.22 14.78 -12.49
N LYS A 193 -0.85 15.44 -11.50
CA LYS A 193 -2.31 15.43 -11.34
C LYS A 193 -3.03 16.05 -12.53
N GLU A 194 -2.50 17.13 -13.08
CA GLU A 194 -3.05 17.76 -14.28
C GLU A 194 -3.01 16.80 -15.48
N VAL A 195 -1.86 16.16 -15.71
CA VAL A 195 -1.70 15.17 -16.78
C VAL A 195 -2.61 13.95 -16.56
N ILE A 196 -2.69 13.42 -15.34
CA ILE A 196 -3.59 12.31 -15.01
C ILE A 196 -5.05 12.72 -15.28
N SER A 197 -5.44 13.95 -14.97
CA SER A 197 -6.77 14.47 -15.27
C SER A 197 -7.03 14.61 -16.77
N GLN A 198 -6.01 14.93 -17.58
CA GLN A 198 -6.13 14.93 -19.04
C GLN A 198 -6.34 13.51 -19.58
N ILE A 199 -5.53 12.54 -19.14
CA ILE A 199 -5.66 11.12 -19.52
C ILE A 199 -7.04 10.58 -19.12
N SER A 200 -7.51 10.89 -17.91
CA SER A 200 -8.78 10.38 -17.40
C SER A 200 -9.98 10.90 -18.19
N LYS A 201 -9.90 12.13 -18.73
CA LYS A 201 -10.96 12.70 -19.59
C LYS A 201 -11.04 11.98 -20.93
N ILE A 202 -9.91 11.53 -21.46
CA ILE A 202 -9.85 10.84 -22.76
C ILE A 202 -10.24 9.36 -22.61
N LEU A 203 -9.77 8.69 -21.55
CA LEU A 203 -9.86 7.23 -21.39
C LEU A 203 -10.91 6.76 -20.37
N TYR A 204 -11.92 7.59 -20.03
CA TYR A 204 -13.03 7.31 -19.09
C TYR A 204 -12.66 6.34 -17.97
N SER A 205 -11.98 6.83 -16.93
CA SER A 205 -11.44 5.97 -15.87
C SER A 205 -12.07 6.24 -14.50
N ASP A 206 -12.32 5.17 -13.75
CA ASP A 206 -12.85 5.22 -12.39
C ASP A 206 -11.91 5.95 -11.43
N ASN A 207 -12.50 6.57 -10.40
CA ASN A 207 -11.74 7.27 -9.34
C ASN A 207 -10.69 6.36 -8.66
N GLU A 208 -10.93 5.06 -8.62
CA GLU A 208 -10.01 4.07 -8.05
C GLU A 208 -8.67 4.03 -8.80
N ILE A 209 -8.71 4.02 -10.14
CA ILE A 209 -7.51 3.99 -10.99
C ILE A 209 -6.68 5.26 -10.77
N LEU A 210 -7.33 6.41 -10.61
CA LEU A 210 -6.65 7.68 -10.36
C LEU A 210 -5.90 7.68 -9.03
N VAL A 211 -6.55 7.15 -7.98
CA VAL A 211 -5.94 7.02 -6.66
C VAL A 211 -4.76 6.06 -6.70
N SER A 212 -4.89 4.91 -7.36
CA SER A 212 -3.82 3.92 -7.53
C SER A 212 -2.66 4.49 -8.36
N THR A 213 -2.95 5.26 -9.42
CA THR A 213 -1.93 5.95 -10.23
C THR A 213 -1.12 6.93 -9.41
N LEU A 214 -1.79 7.78 -8.61
CA LEU A 214 -1.11 8.77 -7.76
C LEU A 214 -0.24 8.11 -6.69
N LYS A 215 -0.68 6.98 -6.11
CA LYS A 215 0.12 6.21 -5.16
C LYS A 215 1.41 5.67 -5.80
N ILE A 216 1.31 5.05 -6.97
CA ILE A 216 2.47 4.53 -7.71
C ILE A 216 3.43 5.67 -8.05
N PHE A 217 2.90 6.79 -8.53
CA PHE A 217 3.68 7.97 -8.87
C PHE A 217 4.39 8.59 -7.65
N SER A 218 3.72 8.67 -6.49
CA SER A 218 4.35 9.18 -5.27
C SER A 218 5.49 8.28 -4.79
N ILE A 219 5.32 6.95 -4.87
CA ILE A 219 6.37 5.98 -4.53
C ILE A 219 7.60 6.18 -5.42
N TYR A 220 7.39 6.46 -6.70
CA TYR A 220 8.47 6.75 -7.64
C TYR A 220 9.23 8.03 -7.30
N ILE A 221 8.53 9.12 -6.98
CA ILE A 221 9.16 10.42 -6.62
C ILE A 221 9.98 10.34 -5.32
N GLU A 222 9.51 9.56 -4.35
CA GLU A 222 10.15 9.47 -3.04
C GLU A 222 11.52 8.80 -3.10
N ASN A 223 11.65 7.77 -3.95
CA ASN A 223 12.76 6.82 -3.93
C ASN A 223 13.74 6.94 -5.10
N SER A 224 13.47 7.78 -6.11
CA SER A 224 14.31 7.88 -7.31
C SER A 224 14.82 9.30 -7.59
N ASN A 225 16.08 9.39 -8.05
CA ASN A 225 16.49 10.50 -8.89
C ASN A 225 15.72 10.36 -10.21
N CYS A 226 14.67 11.16 -10.37
CA CYS A 226 13.82 11.13 -11.56
C CYS A 226 14.63 11.60 -12.78
N HIS A 227 15.19 10.68 -13.53
CA HIS A 227 15.84 10.97 -14.81
C HIS A 227 14.86 10.92 -15.99
N GLU A 228 13.76 10.18 -15.83
CA GLU A 228 12.73 10.04 -16.85
C GLU A 228 11.83 11.28 -16.91
N GLU A 229 11.31 11.57 -18.12
CA GLU A 229 10.34 12.64 -18.35
C GLU A 229 9.06 12.42 -17.56
N LEU A 230 8.49 13.51 -17.03
CA LEU A 230 7.29 13.47 -16.19
C LEU A 230 6.13 12.72 -16.86
N LEU A 231 5.89 13.01 -18.14
CA LEU A 231 4.80 12.40 -18.92
C LEU A 231 4.95 10.87 -19.02
N CYS A 232 6.16 10.38 -19.31
CA CYS A 232 6.44 8.95 -19.39
C CYS A 232 6.20 8.24 -18.04
N VAL A 233 6.61 8.89 -16.93
CA VAL A 233 6.43 8.33 -15.59
C VAL A 233 4.95 8.29 -15.22
N VAL A 234 4.19 9.34 -15.55
CA VAL A 234 2.74 9.39 -15.32
C VAL A 234 2.02 8.33 -16.15
N ALA A 235 2.31 8.23 -17.44
CA ALA A 235 1.75 7.22 -18.34
C ALA A 235 2.03 5.79 -17.86
N ALA A 236 3.27 5.51 -17.45
CA ALA A 236 3.67 4.21 -16.92
C ALA A 236 2.98 3.90 -15.58
N SER A 237 2.86 4.89 -14.69
CA SER A 237 2.15 4.73 -13.42
C SER A 237 0.67 4.44 -13.63
N PHE A 238 0.05 5.11 -14.61
CA PHE A 238 -1.35 4.90 -14.98
C PHE A 238 -1.58 3.50 -15.56
N TYR A 239 -0.71 3.06 -16.49
CA TYR A 239 -0.75 1.70 -17.03
C TYR A 239 -0.64 0.63 -15.93
N LEU A 240 0.31 0.81 -15.01
CA LEU A 240 0.48 -0.11 -13.87
C LEU A 240 -0.74 -0.11 -12.95
N ALA A 241 -1.34 1.04 -12.68
CA ALA A 241 -2.56 1.13 -11.89
C ALA A 241 -3.72 0.38 -12.56
N CYS A 242 -3.95 0.59 -13.87
CA CYS A 242 -4.97 -0.15 -14.62
C CYS A 242 -4.79 -1.67 -14.49
N ARG A 243 -3.54 -2.14 -14.60
CA ARG A 243 -3.21 -3.55 -14.44
C ARG A 243 -3.45 -4.07 -13.03
N GLN A 244 -3.23 -3.27 -11.99
CA GLN A 244 -3.51 -3.65 -10.61
C GLN A 244 -5.02 -3.78 -10.34
N GLU A 245 -5.83 -2.90 -10.93
CA GLU A 245 -7.30 -2.97 -10.83
C GLU A 245 -7.92 -4.02 -11.76
N GLY A 246 -7.09 -4.74 -12.53
CA GLY A 246 -7.52 -5.76 -13.48
C GLY A 246 -8.24 -5.20 -14.71
N VAL A 247 -8.08 -3.90 -14.99
CA VAL A 247 -8.64 -3.21 -16.15
C VAL A 247 -7.62 -3.23 -17.28
N LEU A 248 -8.05 -3.62 -18.47
CA LEU A 248 -7.22 -3.52 -19.65
C LEU A 248 -7.17 -2.08 -20.16
N CYS A 249 -5.95 -1.54 -20.22
CA CYS A 249 -5.67 -0.28 -20.89
C CYS A 249 -4.49 -0.52 -21.85
N PRO A 250 -4.72 -0.58 -23.18
CA PRO A 250 -3.64 -0.78 -24.14
C PRO A 250 -2.68 0.41 -24.08
N LEU A 251 -1.37 0.14 -24.19
CA LEU A 251 -0.38 1.21 -24.21
C LEU A 251 -0.52 2.15 -25.41
N ILE A 252 -1.12 1.66 -26.52
CA ILE A 252 -1.44 2.46 -27.70
C ILE A 252 -2.40 3.59 -27.31
N ASP A 253 -3.40 3.30 -26.49
CA ASP A 253 -4.45 4.23 -26.09
C ASP A 253 -3.91 5.31 -25.13
N ILE A 254 -2.98 4.92 -24.26
CA ILE A 254 -2.28 5.87 -23.38
C ILE A 254 -1.31 6.73 -24.20
N SER A 255 -0.63 6.12 -25.16
CA SER A 255 0.33 6.78 -26.05
C SER A 255 -0.35 7.83 -26.94
N SER A 256 -1.52 7.53 -27.50
CA SER A 256 -2.31 8.48 -28.28
C SER A 256 -2.87 9.62 -27.42
N ALA A 257 -3.26 9.34 -26.17
CA ALA A 257 -3.78 10.37 -25.26
C ALA A 257 -2.74 11.42 -24.86
N ILE A 258 -1.46 11.05 -24.74
CA ILE A 258 -0.38 11.91 -24.23
C ILE A 258 0.60 12.32 -25.34
N GLN A 259 0.47 11.76 -26.55
CA GLN A 259 1.38 11.97 -27.68
C GLN A 259 2.84 11.60 -27.37
N VAL A 260 3.04 10.50 -26.64
CA VAL A 260 4.36 9.98 -26.27
C VAL A 260 4.55 8.60 -26.86
N GLU A 261 5.70 8.32 -27.46
CA GLU A 261 6.02 7.02 -28.06
C GLU A 261 5.83 5.84 -27.09
N MET A 262 5.12 4.80 -27.53
CA MET A 262 4.86 3.59 -26.76
C MET A 262 6.14 2.91 -26.23
N LYS A 263 7.22 2.92 -27.02
CA LYS A 263 8.51 2.32 -26.64
C LYS A 263 9.08 2.97 -25.39
N ARG A 264 8.96 4.30 -25.26
CA ARG A 264 9.42 5.05 -24.09
C ARG A 264 8.60 4.69 -22.86
N ILE A 265 7.27 4.69 -22.98
CA ILE A 265 6.36 4.31 -21.89
C ILE A 265 6.68 2.89 -21.40
N ASN A 266 6.83 1.93 -22.32
CA ASN A 266 7.18 0.54 -21.99
C ASN A 266 8.49 0.40 -21.22
N ARG A 267 9.52 1.16 -21.62
CA ARG A 267 10.81 1.20 -20.91
C ARG A 267 10.60 1.72 -19.49
N THR A 268 9.85 2.81 -19.32
CA THR A 268 9.56 3.39 -18.01
C THR A 268 8.74 2.44 -17.12
N VAL A 269 7.77 1.70 -17.67
CA VAL A 269 7.02 0.67 -16.93
C VAL A 269 7.96 -0.39 -16.34
N ARG A 270 8.85 -0.95 -17.17
CA ARG A 270 9.85 -1.95 -16.71
C ARG A 270 10.76 -1.39 -15.63
N LEU A 271 11.21 -0.14 -15.79
CA LEU A 271 12.05 0.55 -14.81
C LEU A 271 11.34 0.74 -13.47
N ILE A 272 10.08 1.16 -13.47
CA ILE A 272 9.28 1.33 -12.24
C ILE A 272 9.11 -0.02 -11.54
N GLN A 273 8.78 -1.08 -12.29
CA GLN A 273 8.62 -2.44 -11.75
C GLN A 273 9.91 -2.96 -11.11
N GLN A 274 11.05 -2.83 -11.79
CA GLN A 274 12.35 -3.30 -11.30
C GLN A 274 12.79 -2.54 -10.04
N LYS A 275 12.56 -1.22 -9.98
CA LYS A 275 13.02 -0.38 -8.86
C LYS A 275 12.14 -0.48 -7.61
N HIS A 276 10.83 -0.65 -7.78
CA HIS A 276 9.86 -0.55 -6.68
C HIS A 276 9.13 -1.87 -6.39
N SER A 277 9.47 -2.95 -7.10
CA SER A 277 8.85 -4.29 -6.93
C SER A 277 7.32 -4.24 -6.92
N ILE A 278 6.75 -3.37 -7.76
CA ILE A 278 5.30 -3.19 -7.85
C ILE A 278 4.72 -4.41 -8.58
N PRO A 279 3.78 -5.15 -7.97
CA PRO A 279 3.22 -6.34 -8.58
C PRO A 279 2.40 -5.97 -9.81
N PHE A 280 2.53 -6.80 -10.85
CA PHE A 280 1.72 -6.70 -12.07
C PHE A 280 0.47 -7.56 -11.90
N GLY A 281 -0.71 -6.93 -11.87
CA GLY A 281 -1.98 -7.66 -11.75
C GLY A 281 -2.35 -8.40 -13.04
N PRO A 282 -3.01 -9.58 -12.95
CA PRO A 282 -3.61 -10.23 -14.10
C PRO A 282 -4.77 -9.40 -14.64
N ILE A 283 -5.06 -9.52 -15.95
CA ILE A 283 -6.23 -8.86 -16.54
C ILE A 283 -7.48 -9.65 -16.15
N SER A 284 -8.52 -8.96 -15.68
CA SER A 284 -9.81 -9.60 -15.46
C SER A 284 -10.57 -9.71 -16.77
N VAL A 285 -10.67 -10.93 -17.31
CA VAL A 285 -11.36 -11.18 -18.60
C VAL A 285 -12.87 -10.93 -18.47
N ARG A 286 -13.47 -11.20 -17.31
CA ARG A 286 -14.88 -10.86 -17.05
C ARG A 286 -15.17 -9.36 -17.14
N LYS A 287 -14.25 -8.51 -16.65
CA LYS A 287 -14.39 -7.04 -16.79
C LYS A 287 -14.28 -6.61 -18.25
N LEU A 288 -13.50 -7.34 -19.06
CA LEU A 288 -13.38 -7.07 -20.49
C LEU A 288 -14.68 -7.37 -21.23
N VAL A 289 -15.32 -8.51 -20.96
CA VAL A 289 -16.62 -8.86 -21.54
C VAL A 289 -17.62 -7.73 -21.28
N ALA A 290 -17.77 -7.33 -20.02
CA ALA A 290 -18.69 -6.26 -19.63
C ALA A 290 -18.38 -4.92 -20.33
N LYS A 291 -17.10 -4.60 -20.54
CA LYS A 291 -16.69 -3.39 -21.26
C LYS A 291 -17.11 -3.44 -22.73
N TYR A 292 -16.76 -4.52 -23.43
CA TYR A 292 -17.01 -4.64 -24.87
C TYR A 292 -18.49 -4.81 -25.17
N CYS A 293 -19.24 -5.59 -24.39
CA CYS A 293 -20.69 -5.70 -24.53
C CYS A 293 -21.40 -4.35 -24.38
N LYS A 294 -20.97 -3.51 -23.42
CA LYS A 294 -21.49 -2.14 -23.27
C LYS A 294 -21.16 -1.25 -24.46
N GLU A 295 -19.95 -1.35 -25.00
CA GLU A 295 -19.51 -0.56 -26.16
C GLU A 295 -20.29 -0.93 -27.44
N MET A 296 -20.59 -2.22 -27.62
CA MET A 296 -21.42 -2.75 -28.71
C MET A 296 -22.93 -2.71 -28.44
N LYS A 297 -23.35 -2.23 -27.25
CA LYS A 297 -24.77 -2.17 -26.82
C LYS A 297 -25.51 -3.52 -26.90
N LEU A 298 -24.81 -4.61 -26.56
CA LEU A 298 -25.39 -5.94 -26.52
C LEU A 298 -26.35 -6.11 -25.32
N PRO A 299 -27.37 -6.97 -25.43
CA PRO A 299 -28.29 -7.23 -24.31
C PRO A 299 -27.57 -7.94 -23.16
N GLN A 300 -28.12 -7.79 -21.96
CA GLN A 300 -27.52 -8.32 -20.74
C GLN A 300 -27.36 -9.85 -20.77
N ASP A 301 -28.30 -10.56 -21.38
CA ASP A 301 -28.28 -12.04 -21.49
C ASP A 301 -27.03 -12.51 -22.26
N VAL A 302 -26.67 -11.81 -23.35
CA VAL A 302 -25.44 -12.07 -24.11
C VAL A 302 -24.20 -11.78 -23.28
N GLU A 303 -24.21 -10.70 -22.48
CA GLU A 303 -23.09 -10.37 -21.59
C GLU A 303 -22.87 -11.46 -20.52
N GLU A 304 -23.95 -12.00 -19.96
CA GLU A 304 -23.91 -13.06 -18.95
C GLU A 304 -23.39 -14.37 -19.54
N LEU A 305 -23.94 -14.81 -20.67
CA LEU A 305 -23.45 -16.00 -21.38
C LEU A 305 -21.97 -15.85 -21.78
N ALA A 306 -21.58 -14.69 -22.32
CA ALA A 306 -20.20 -14.43 -22.70
C ALA A 306 -19.24 -14.49 -21.49
N LYS A 307 -19.66 -14.03 -20.31
CA LYS A 307 -18.87 -14.16 -19.06
C LYS A 307 -18.69 -15.62 -18.66
N GLU A 308 -19.69 -16.46 -18.85
CA GLU A 308 -19.61 -17.89 -18.55
C GLU A 308 -18.71 -18.62 -19.52
N LEU A 309 -18.91 -18.41 -20.83
CA LEU A 309 -18.09 -18.97 -21.90
C LEU A 309 -16.61 -18.59 -21.71
N THR A 310 -16.34 -17.35 -21.29
CA THR A 310 -14.97 -16.90 -21.01
C THR A 310 -14.28 -17.77 -19.94
N ASN A 311 -14.96 -18.17 -18.86
CA ASN A 311 -14.32 -18.98 -17.82
C ASN A 311 -13.98 -20.38 -18.35
N LYS A 312 -14.85 -20.93 -19.19
CA LYS A 312 -14.62 -22.23 -19.80
C LYS A 312 -13.51 -22.20 -20.83
N LEU A 313 -13.50 -21.17 -21.68
CA LEU A 313 -12.44 -20.95 -22.63
C LEU A 313 -11.10 -20.76 -21.92
N LEU A 314 -11.06 -20.07 -20.78
CA LEU A 314 -9.81 -19.95 -19.99
C LEU A 314 -9.31 -21.32 -19.51
N CYS A 315 -10.20 -22.24 -19.10
CA CYS A 315 -9.82 -23.59 -18.71
C CYS A 315 -9.38 -24.44 -19.93
N PHE A 316 -10.11 -24.35 -21.03
CA PHE A 316 -9.89 -25.15 -22.24
C PHE A 316 -8.63 -24.71 -23.00
N VAL A 317 -8.41 -23.40 -23.09
CA VAL A 317 -7.37 -22.75 -23.90
C VAL A 317 -6.10 -22.49 -23.10
N TYR A 318 -6.04 -22.84 -21.81
CA TYR A 318 -4.87 -22.59 -20.95
C TYR A 318 -3.54 -23.02 -21.59
N SER A 319 -3.56 -24.16 -22.30
CA SER A 319 -2.40 -24.73 -23.01
C SER A 319 -1.95 -23.96 -24.25
N ARG A 320 -2.82 -23.13 -24.84
CA ARG A 320 -2.60 -22.48 -26.14
C ARG A 320 -2.15 -21.02 -26.04
N GLU A 321 -1.98 -20.49 -24.83
CA GLU A 321 -1.49 -19.13 -24.55
C GLU A 321 -2.23 -18.00 -25.30
N TRP A 322 -3.55 -18.14 -25.50
CA TRP A 322 -4.31 -17.08 -26.18
C TRP A 322 -4.32 -15.78 -25.36
N ASN A 323 -4.22 -14.65 -26.07
CA ASN A 323 -4.35 -13.33 -25.47
C ASN A 323 -5.73 -13.23 -24.76
N PRO A 324 -5.81 -12.74 -23.51
CA PRO A 324 -7.08 -12.49 -22.81
C PRO A 324 -8.11 -11.71 -23.64
N GLN A 325 -7.67 -10.75 -24.46
CA GLN A 325 -8.56 -10.04 -25.37
C GLN A 325 -9.17 -10.96 -26.44
N MET A 326 -8.40 -11.88 -26.99
CA MET A 326 -8.84 -12.85 -28.00
C MET A 326 -9.90 -13.79 -27.42
N ILE A 327 -9.63 -14.31 -26.23
CA ILE A 327 -10.60 -15.16 -25.50
C ILE A 327 -11.91 -14.41 -25.28
N THR A 328 -11.83 -13.13 -24.89
CA THR A 328 -13.02 -12.28 -24.71
C THR A 328 -13.79 -12.09 -26.02
N ALA A 329 -13.10 -11.76 -27.11
CA ALA A 329 -13.72 -11.50 -28.42
C ALA A 329 -14.49 -12.73 -28.92
N ILE A 330 -13.87 -13.90 -28.82
CA ILE A 330 -14.47 -15.18 -29.23
C ILE A 330 -15.65 -15.53 -28.34
N ALA A 331 -15.54 -15.34 -27.02
CA ALA A 331 -16.65 -15.61 -26.09
C ALA A 331 -17.89 -14.76 -26.43
N ILE A 332 -17.68 -13.49 -26.80
CA ILE A 332 -18.77 -12.60 -27.24
C ILE A 332 -19.35 -13.08 -28.58
N PHE A 333 -18.49 -13.39 -29.55
CA PHE A 333 -18.95 -13.89 -30.87
C PHE A 333 -19.76 -15.19 -30.76
N MET A 334 -19.33 -16.10 -29.87
CA MET A 334 -20.08 -17.33 -29.58
C MET A 334 -21.44 -17.02 -28.93
N ALA A 335 -21.47 -16.09 -27.98
CA ALA A 335 -22.70 -15.71 -27.30
C ALA A 335 -23.71 -15.05 -28.26
N THR A 336 -23.26 -14.18 -29.17
CA THR A 336 -24.13 -13.53 -30.16
C THR A 336 -24.75 -14.53 -31.12
N ILE A 337 -23.97 -15.52 -31.59
CA ILE A 337 -24.48 -16.62 -32.42
C ILE A 337 -25.52 -17.45 -31.66
N THR A 338 -25.28 -17.71 -30.37
CA THR A 338 -26.20 -18.54 -29.54
C THR A 338 -27.56 -17.87 -29.35
N TYR A 339 -27.60 -16.54 -29.22
CA TYR A 339 -28.83 -15.77 -29.08
C TYR A 339 -29.43 -15.29 -30.42
N ASP A 340 -28.90 -15.76 -31.55
CA ASP A 340 -29.30 -15.35 -32.90
C ASP A 340 -29.25 -13.82 -33.14
N ILE A 341 -28.26 -13.16 -32.51
CA ILE A 341 -28.00 -11.73 -32.70
C ILE A 341 -26.88 -11.60 -33.72
N TYR A 342 -27.20 -10.99 -34.86
CA TYR A 342 -26.24 -10.77 -35.93
C TYR A 342 -25.24 -9.68 -35.55
N VAL A 343 -24.02 -10.09 -35.22
CA VAL A 343 -22.87 -9.20 -35.00
C VAL A 343 -21.72 -9.71 -35.85
N ASP A 344 -21.25 -8.89 -36.79
CA ASP A 344 -20.14 -9.26 -37.64
C ASP A 344 -18.82 -9.31 -36.84
N ALA A 345 -17.92 -10.21 -37.23
CA ALA A 345 -16.57 -10.25 -36.65
C ALA A 345 -15.80 -8.95 -36.88
N SER A 346 -16.15 -8.18 -37.92
CA SER A 346 -15.62 -6.85 -38.19
C SER A 346 -16.01 -5.85 -37.10
N GLU A 347 -17.25 -5.88 -36.61
CA GLU A 347 -17.73 -5.02 -35.54
C GLU A 347 -17.01 -5.33 -34.22
N ILE A 348 -16.89 -6.62 -33.87
CA ILE A 348 -16.13 -7.07 -32.69
C ILE A 348 -14.65 -6.67 -32.82
N SER A 349 -14.08 -6.78 -34.02
CA SER A 349 -12.71 -6.36 -34.32
C SER A 349 -12.49 -4.86 -34.06
N THR A 350 -13.45 -4.00 -34.39
CA THR A 350 -13.32 -2.55 -34.14
C THR A 350 -13.17 -2.21 -32.65
N VAL A 351 -13.95 -2.90 -31.80
CA VAL A 351 -13.97 -2.67 -30.35
C VAL A 351 -12.80 -3.35 -29.65
N THR A 352 -12.51 -4.60 -30.00
CA THR A 352 -11.46 -5.41 -29.35
C THR A 352 -10.06 -5.12 -29.87
N LYS A 353 -9.94 -4.46 -31.03
CA LYS A 353 -8.69 -4.19 -31.77
C LYS A 353 -7.94 -5.47 -32.17
N ILE A 354 -8.68 -6.56 -32.37
CA ILE A 354 -8.17 -7.85 -32.85
C ILE A 354 -8.64 -8.04 -34.29
N PRO A 355 -7.79 -8.49 -35.23
CA PRO A 355 -8.22 -8.71 -36.61
C PRO A 355 -9.40 -9.68 -36.71
N ALA A 356 -10.43 -9.30 -37.48
CA ALA A 356 -11.64 -10.11 -37.69
C ALA A 356 -11.32 -11.54 -38.17
N LEU A 357 -10.39 -11.68 -39.13
CA LEU A 357 -9.92 -12.97 -39.64
C LEU A 357 -9.40 -13.88 -38.52
N SER A 358 -8.68 -13.32 -37.54
CA SER A 358 -8.17 -14.10 -36.41
C SER A 358 -9.29 -14.56 -35.48
N ILE A 359 -10.36 -13.78 -35.32
CA ILE A 359 -11.54 -14.18 -34.55
C ILE A 359 -12.23 -15.37 -35.23
N GLU A 360 -12.43 -15.29 -36.55
CA GLU A 360 -13.05 -16.36 -37.34
C GLU A 360 -12.22 -17.64 -37.38
N GLU A 361 -10.91 -17.52 -37.59
CA GLU A 361 -9.98 -18.66 -37.55
C GLU A 361 -10.03 -19.37 -36.20
N LYS A 362 -9.97 -18.61 -35.10
CA LYS A 362 -10.03 -19.18 -33.75
C LYS A 362 -11.40 -19.74 -33.38
N TYR A 363 -12.48 -19.13 -33.87
CA TYR A 363 -13.81 -19.71 -33.75
C TYR A 363 -13.91 -21.05 -34.50
N ARG A 364 -13.38 -21.12 -35.73
CA ARG A 364 -13.35 -22.37 -36.51
C ARG A 364 -12.55 -23.47 -35.83
N GLU A 365 -11.45 -23.13 -35.16
CA GLU A 365 -10.69 -24.07 -34.31
C GLU A 365 -11.52 -24.62 -33.13
N LEU A 366 -12.50 -23.86 -32.63
CA LEU A 366 -13.35 -24.23 -31.49
C LEU A 366 -14.67 -24.89 -31.88
N SER A 367 -15.10 -24.78 -33.14
CA SER A 367 -16.31 -25.40 -33.69
C SER A 367 -16.54 -26.86 -33.26
N PRO A 368 -15.54 -27.78 -33.28
CA PRO A 368 -15.80 -29.17 -32.88
C PRO A 368 -16.10 -29.34 -31.39
N TYR A 369 -15.68 -28.39 -30.56
CA TYR A 369 -15.86 -28.41 -29.10
C TYR A 369 -17.01 -27.50 -28.64
N LEU A 370 -17.69 -26.83 -29.58
CA LEU A 370 -18.70 -25.81 -29.28
C LEU A 370 -19.86 -26.39 -28.46
N ASN A 371 -20.32 -27.59 -28.83
CA ASN A 371 -21.42 -28.27 -28.13
C ASN A 371 -21.06 -28.60 -26.68
N GLU A 372 -19.84 -29.07 -26.41
CA GLU A 372 -19.36 -29.34 -25.06
C GLU A 372 -19.26 -28.04 -24.23
N LEU A 373 -18.74 -26.97 -24.84
CA LEU A 373 -18.63 -25.65 -24.21
C LEU A 373 -19.99 -25.02 -23.90
N LEU A 374 -21.00 -25.25 -24.75
CA LEU A 374 -22.35 -24.68 -24.63
C LEU A 374 -23.26 -25.51 -23.70
N MET A 375 -23.22 -26.84 -23.76
CA MET A 375 -24.08 -27.73 -22.93
C MET A 375 -23.90 -27.48 -21.44
N ASP A 376 -22.68 -27.18 -21.01
CA ASP A 376 -22.40 -26.88 -19.60
C ASP A 376 -22.78 -25.43 -19.20
N ALA A 377 -23.07 -24.53 -20.16
CA ALA A 377 -23.25 -23.08 -19.95
C ALA A 377 -24.74 -22.76 -19.88
N ILE A 378 -25.54 -23.41 -20.72
CA ILE A 378 -26.99 -23.27 -20.76
C ILE A 378 -27.66 -24.10 -19.64
N LYS A 379 -27.04 -24.20 -18.45
CA LYS A 379 -27.71 -24.79 -17.27
C LYS A 379 -28.72 -23.81 -16.67
N GLN A 380 -29.63 -23.26 -17.48
CA GLN A 380 -30.93 -22.74 -17.05
C GLN A 380 -31.97 -23.02 -18.14
N GLU A 381 -32.77 -24.03 -17.82
CA GLU A 381 -34.05 -24.51 -18.37
C GLU A 381 -34.20 -24.80 -19.89
N PRO A 382 -34.60 -26.03 -20.25
CA PRO A 382 -35.13 -26.28 -21.59
C PRO A 382 -36.43 -25.48 -21.73
N ILE A 383 -36.53 -24.66 -22.77
CA ILE A 383 -37.81 -24.14 -23.22
C ILE A 383 -38.59 -25.37 -23.68
N GLU A 384 -39.56 -25.81 -22.87
CA GLU A 384 -40.54 -26.82 -23.25
C GLU A 384 -41.31 -26.28 -24.47
N LEU A 385 -41.29 -27.07 -25.56
CA LEU A 385 -42.06 -26.86 -26.78
C LEU A 385 -43.56 -27.08 -26.57
#